data_AF-A0A2E0HTN6-F1
#
_entry.id   AF-A0A2E0HTN6-F1
#
_cell.length_a   1.000
_cell.length_b   1.000
_cell.length_c   1.000
_cell.angle_alpha   90.00
_cell.angle_beta   90.00
_cell.angle_gamma   90.00
#
_symmetry.space_group_name_H-M   'P 1'
#
loop_
_entity.id
_entity.type
_entity.pdbx_description
1 polymer ?
#
loop_
_entity_poly.entity_id
_entity_poly.type
_entity_poly.pdbx_seq_one_letter_code
_entity_poly.pdbx_strand_id
1 'polypeptide(L)'
;MANSKQAIKRARQNSDRYKLRHAQRSVVRTAIKAVRADIDLKDKSKASDSFKKAIKVIDTAASKKVIHKNSAARTKSRLSKAIKELN
;
A
#
# COMPACT_ATOMS: atom_id res chain seq x y z
N MET A 1 3.60 -2.55 -32.11
CA MET A 1 2.23 -3.10 -32.26
C MET A 1 2.21 -4.53 -31.74
N ALA A 2 1.07 -4.98 -31.20
CA ALA A 2 0.88 -6.37 -30.81
C ALA A 2 0.49 -7.19 -32.06
N ASN A 3 1.48 -7.74 -32.76
CA ASN A 3 1.28 -8.28 -34.11
C ASN A 3 0.75 -9.72 -34.16
N SER A 4 0.62 -10.40 -33.02
CA SER A 4 0.04 -11.75 -32.93
C SER A 4 -1.27 -11.75 -32.15
N LYS A 5 -2.17 -12.71 -32.45
CA LYS A 5 -3.45 -12.87 -31.72
C LYS A 5 -3.24 -12.99 -30.20
N GLN A 6 -2.18 -13.69 -29.79
CA GLN A 6 -1.80 -13.83 -28.39
C GLN A 6 -1.32 -12.49 -27.78
N ALA A 7 -0.51 -11.72 -28.52
CA ALA A 7 -0.04 -10.42 -28.06
C ALA A 7 -1.19 -9.43 -27.85
N ILE A 8 -2.18 -9.39 -28.76
CA ILE A 8 -3.37 -8.54 -28.63
C ILE A 8 -4.18 -8.92 -27.38
N LYS A 9 -4.33 -10.23 -27.10
CA LYS A 9 -4.97 -10.71 -25.88
C LYS A 9 -4.21 -10.29 -24.62
N ARG A 10 -2.88 -10.43 -24.61
CA ARG A 10 -2.04 -10.02 -23.47
C ARG A 10 -2.11 -8.51 -23.22
N ALA A 11 -2.14 -7.69 -24.28
CA ALA A 11 -2.30 -6.24 -24.16
C ALA A 11 -3.59 -5.85 -23.43
N ARG A 12 -4.73 -6.45 -23.81
CA ARG A 12 -6.02 -6.24 -23.13
C ARG A 12 -5.99 -6.68 -21.65
N GLN A 13 -5.47 -7.87 -21.38
CA GLN A 13 -5.37 -8.37 -20.00
C GLN A 13 -4.45 -7.50 -19.12
N ASN A 14 -3.39 -6.95 -19.71
CA ASN A 14 -2.45 -6.08 -19.00
C ASN A 14 -3.08 -4.74 -18.64
N SER A 15 -3.87 -4.12 -19.52
CA SER A 15 -4.54 -2.86 -19.20
C SER A 15 -5.52 -3.01 -18.04
N ASP A 16 -6.28 -4.10 -18.00
CA ASP A 16 -7.26 -4.34 -16.94
C ASP A 16 -6.57 -4.62 -15.59
N ARG A 17 -5.52 -5.46 -15.62
CA ARG A 17 -4.70 -5.73 -14.44
C ARG A 17 -4.00 -4.47 -13.93
N TYR A 18 -3.53 -3.62 -14.84
CA TYR A 18 -2.92 -2.34 -14.51
C TYR A 18 -3.92 -1.47 -13.75
N LYS A 19 -5.11 -1.23 -14.30
CA LYS A 19 -6.16 -0.41 -13.65
C LYS A 19 -6.45 -0.89 -12.22
N LEU A 20 -6.67 -2.20 -12.04
CA LEU A 20 -6.93 -2.79 -10.73
C LEU A 20 -5.75 -2.60 -9.75
N ARG A 21 -4.52 -2.90 -10.19
CA ARG A 21 -3.34 -2.76 -9.33
C ARG A 21 -3.00 -1.29 -9.04
N HIS A 22 -3.37 -0.38 -9.92
CA HIS A 22 -3.23 1.06 -9.69
C HIS A 22 -4.16 1.53 -8.57
N ALA A 23 -5.43 1.14 -8.61
CA ALA A 23 -6.39 1.43 -7.54
C ALA A 23 -5.93 0.85 -6.19
N GLN A 24 -5.51 -0.41 -6.16
CA GLN A 24 -5.02 -1.06 -4.93
C GLN A 24 -3.77 -0.39 -4.36
N ARG A 25 -2.82 0.02 -5.22
CA ARG A 25 -1.63 0.78 -4.78
C ARG A 25 -1.99 2.16 -4.24
N SER A 26 -2.99 2.82 -4.83
CA SER A 26 -3.48 4.11 -4.35
C SER A 26 -4.00 3.99 -2.91
N VAL A 27 -4.85 3.00 -2.63
CA VAL A 27 -5.40 2.76 -1.29
C VAL A 27 -4.30 2.55 -0.24
N VAL A 28 -3.27 1.75 -0.55
CA VAL A 28 -2.12 1.56 0.36
C VAL A 28 -1.39 2.88 0.62
N ARG A 29 -1.14 3.69 -0.41
CA ARG A 29 -0.45 4.97 -0.27
C ARG A 29 -1.25 5.95 0.58
N THR A 30 -2.56 6.02 0.39
CA THR A 30 -3.45 6.87 1.19
C THR A 30 -3.43 6.45 2.67
N ALA A 31 -3.50 5.15 2.96
CA ALA A 31 -3.42 4.65 4.34
C ALA A 31 -2.08 5.01 5.00
N ILE A 32 -0.96 4.89 4.29
CA ILE A 32 0.36 5.31 4.78
C ILE A 32 0.41 6.83 5.00
N LYS A 33 -0.17 7.62 4.10
CA LYS A 33 -0.21 9.09 4.22
C LYS A 33 -1.01 9.54 5.44
N ALA A 34 -2.15 8.89 5.72
CA ALA A 34 -2.95 9.19 6.91
C ALA A 34 -2.16 9.00 8.21
N VAL A 35 -1.47 7.86 8.36
CA VAL A 35 -0.62 7.60 9.53
C VAL A 35 0.49 8.64 9.66
N ARG A 36 1.13 9.02 8.56
CA ARG A 36 2.18 10.06 8.56
C ARG A 36 1.63 11.42 8.98
N ALA A 37 0.44 11.80 8.49
CA ALA A 37 -0.19 13.04 8.89
C ALA A 37 -0.48 13.07 10.41
N ASP A 38 -0.97 11.96 10.98
CA ASP A 38 -1.20 11.87 12.42
C ASP A 38 0.10 11.93 13.25
N ILE A 39 1.18 11.34 12.71
CA ILE A 39 2.53 11.44 13.29
C ILE A 39 3.03 12.88 13.27
N ASP A 40 2.85 13.60 12.15
CA ASP A 40 3.28 14.99 12.00
C ASP A 40 2.52 15.92 12.97
N LEU A 41 1.25 15.60 13.26
CA LEU A 41 0.42 16.30 14.25
C LEU A 41 0.75 15.94 15.72
N LYS A 42 1.70 15.03 15.95
CA LYS A 42 2.12 14.53 17.27
C LYS A 42 1.02 13.90 18.14
N ASP A 43 -0.07 13.44 17.53
CA ASP A 43 -1.15 12.76 18.25
C ASP A 43 -0.90 11.24 18.28
N LYS A 44 -0.27 10.76 19.35
CA LYS A 44 0.10 9.35 19.51
C LYS A 44 -1.09 8.39 19.52
N SER A 45 -2.23 8.83 20.07
CA SER A 45 -3.45 8.02 20.14
C SER A 45 -4.04 7.82 18.74
N LYS A 46 -4.27 8.93 18.01
CA LYS A 46 -4.77 8.88 16.64
C LYS A 46 -3.83 8.14 15.69
N ALA A 47 -2.52 8.38 15.80
CA ALA A 47 -1.53 7.70 14.99
C ALA A 47 -1.55 6.18 15.20
N SER A 48 -1.76 5.72 16.44
CA SER A 48 -1.86 4.29 16.77
C SER A 48 -3.10 3.64 16.15
N ASP A 49 -4.24 4.32 16.15
CA ASP A 49 -5.48 3.80 15.58
C ASP A 49 -5.47 3.81 14.05
N SER A 50 -4.97 4.89 13.43
CA SER A 50 -4.71 4.94 11.99
C SER A 50 -3.72 3.85 11.57
N PHE A 51 -2.70 3.57 12.38
CA PHE A 51 -1.72 2.53 12.10
C PHE A 51 -2.35 1.12 12.10
N LYS A 52 -3.24 0.80 13.04
CA LYS A 52 -3.98 -0.48 13.05
C LYS A 52 -4.77 -0.67 11.74
N LYS A 53 -5.46 0.39 11.28
CA LYS A 53 -6.19 0.38 9.99
C LYS A 53 -5.24 0.19 8.80
N ALA A 54 -4.10 0.89 8.81
CA ALA A 54 -3.10 0.80 7.75
C ALA A 54 -2.46 -0.60 7.65
N ILE A 55 -2.20 -1.27 8.78
CA ILE A 55 -1.66 -2.65 8.79
C ILE A 55 -2.56 -3.59 7.99
N LYS A 56 -3.87 -3.58 8.25
CA LYS A 56 -4.84 -4.44 7.54
C LYS A 56 -4.78 -4.23 6.02
N VAL A 57 -4.70 -2.98 5.58
CA VAL A 57 -4.62 -2.61 4.16
C VAL A 57 -3.31 -3.08 3.52
N ILE A 58 -2.17 -2.82 4.20
CA ILE A 58 -0.84 -3.19 3.72
C ILE A 58 -0.71 -4.70 3.58
N ASP A 59 -1.15 -5.46 4.58
CA ASP A 59 -1.04 -6.92 4.57
C ASP A 59 -1.96 -7.55 3.52
N THR A 60 -3.17 -7.01 3.34
CA THR A 60 -4.07 -7.43 2.25
C THR A 60 -3.44 -7.21 0.87
N ALA A 61 -2.78 -6.07 0.67
CA ALA A 61 -2.09 -5.76 -0.59
C ALA A 61 -0.86 -6.67 -0.83
N ALA A 62 -0.15 -7.05 0.24
CA ALA A 62 0.95 -8.00 0.17
C ALA A 62 0.47 -9.42 -0.19
N SER A 63 -0.62 -9.88 0.43
CA SER A 63 -1.25 -11.18 0.12
C SER A 63 -1.71 -11.27 -1.33
N LYS A 64 -2.26 -10.18 -1.88
CA LYS A 64 -2.64 -10.06 -3.30
C LYS A 64 -1.44 -9.85 -4.27
N LYS A 65 -0.20 -9.89 -3.76
CA LYS A 65 1.04 -9.65 -4.53
C LYS A 65 1.04 -8.31 -5.28
N VAL A 66 0.35 -7.31 -4.74
CA VAL A 66 0.35 -5.94 -5.28
C VAL A 66 1.63 -5.23 -4.88
N ILE A 67 2.08 -5.46 -3.65
CA ILE A 67 3.36 -5.05 -3.10
C ILE A 67 4.14 -6.29 -2.63
N HIS A 68 5.46 -6.21 -2.61
CA HIS A 68 6.29 -7.30 -2.10
C HIS A 68 6.17 -7.40 -0.57
N LYS A 69 6.20 -8.64 -0.03
CA LYS A 69 6.11 -8.89 1.42
C LYS A 69 7.18 -8.13 2.21
N ASN A 70 8.42 -8.08 1.70
CA ASN A 70 9.50 -7.32 2.33
C ASN A 70 9.25 -5.80 2.32
N SER A 71 8.61 -5.28 1.27
CA SER A 71 8.23 -3.87 1.23
C SER A 71 7.13 -3.55 2.24
N ALA A 72 6.15 -4.46 2.39
CA ALA A 72 5.12 -4.35 3.41
C ALA A 72 5.73 -4.38 4.83
N ALA A 73 6.57 -5.36 5.13
CA ALA A 73 7.27 -5.49 6.41
C ALA A 73 8.11 -4.25 6.74
N ARG A 74 8.90 -3.76 5.77
CA ARG A 74 9.71 -2.54 5.92
C ARG A 74 8.85 -1.32 6.20
N THR A 75 7.70 -1.19 5.54
CA THR A 75 6.80 -0.05 5.76
C THR A 75 6.18 -0.10 7.15
N LYS A 76 5.70 -1.27 7.59
CA LYS A 76 5.15 -1.46 8.95
C LYS A 76 6.19 -1.16 10.03
N SER A 77 7.41 -1.68 9.87
CA SER A 77 8.53 -1.45 10.80
C SER A 77 8.86 0.04 10.94
N ARG A 78 8.97 0.77 9.83
CA ARG A 78 9.28 2.21 9.84
C ARG A 78 8.18 3.05 10.50
N LEU A 79 6.91 2.77 10.20
CA LEU A 79 5.80 3.50 10.81
C LEU A 79 5.69 3.22 12.31
N SER A 80 5.85 1.96 12.73
CA SER A 80 5.85 1.59 14.15
C SER A 80 6.98 2.29 14.91
N LYS A 81 8.19 2.35 14.33
CA LYS A 81 9.33 3.07 14.90
C LYS A 81 9.02 4.56 15.07
N ALA A 82 8.47 5.22 14.06
CA ALA A 82 8.11 6.63 14.13
C ALA A 82 7.05 6.94 15.21
N ILE A 83 6.04 6.07 15.36
CA ILE A 83 5.03 6.23 16.43
C ILE A 83 5.64 6.02 17.82
N LYS A 84 6.63 5.14 17.95
CA LYS A 84 7.35 4.91 19.21
C LYS A 84 8.26 6.09 19.58
N GLU A 85 8.88 6.73 18.58
CA GLU A 85 9.75 7.90 18.77
C GLU A 85 8.99 9.16 19.19
N LEU A 86 7.68 9.19 18.96
CA LEU A 86 6.72 10.22 19.39
C LEU A 86 6.44 10.24 20.90
N ASN A 87 7.41 9.82 21.72
CA ASN A 87 7.31 9.88 23.18
C ASN A 87 7.09 11.30 23.68
#